data_AF-A0A6V7IMP9-F1
#
_entry.id   AF-A0A6V7IMP9-F1
#
_cell.length_a   1.000
_cell.length_b   1.000
_cell.length_c   1.000
_cell.angle_alpha   90.00
_cell.angle_beta   90.00
_cell.angle_gamma   90.00
#
_symmetry.space_group_name_H-M   'P 1'
#
loop_
_entity.id
_entity.type
_entity.pdbx_description
1 polymer ?
#
loop_
_entity_poly.entity_id
_entity_poly.type
_entity_poly.pdbx_seq_one_letter_code
_entity_poly.pdbx_strand_id
1 'polypeptide(L)' 'INNVACQTIFLNGSESLDETVGDLKIQLAPKTNFWSNTIGALQLAKTVEEFVEPISKMVILEVGCGVGLMSLMLSK' A
#
# COMPACT_ATOMS: atom_id res chain seq x y z
N ILE A 1 -27.91 -17.04 -12.11
CA ILE A 1 -27.06 -15.82 -12.17
C ILE A 1 -25.74 -16.24 -12.77
N ASN A 2 -25.42 -15.81 -13.99
CA ASN A 2 -24.17 -16.18 -14.65
C ASN A 2 -23.04 -15.32 -14.06
N ASN A 3 -22.06 -15.96 -13.43
CA ASN A 3 -20.87 -15.28 -12.92
C ASN A 3 -19.95 -14.95 -14.10
N VAL A 4 -19.85 -13.68 -14.49
CA VAL A 4 -18.85 -13.22 -15.45
C VAL A 4 -17.53 -13.07 -14.70
N ALA A 5 -16.63 -14.05 -14.83
CA ALA A 5 -15.32 -14.01 -14.20
C ALA A 5 -14.36 -13.10 -15.00
N CYS A 6 -13.88 -12.01 -14.39
CA CYS A 6 -12.86 -11.13 -14.98
C CYS A 6 -11.46 -11.68 -14.69
N GLN A 7 -10.84 -12.31 -15.69
CA GLN A 7 -9.46 -12.80 -15.60
C GLN A 7 -8.47 -11.75 -16.09
N THR A 8 -7.43 -11.48 -15.31
CA THR A 8 -6.28 -10.67 -15.76
C THR A 8 -5.36 -11.58 -16.57
N ILE A 9 -5.03 -11.19 -17.80
CA ILE A 9 -4.10 -11.93 -18.67
C ILE A 9 -2.87 -11.04 -18.88
N PHE A 10 -1.70 -11.53 -18.50
CA PHE A 10 -0.44 -10.87 -18.81
C PHE A 10 -0.14 -11.02 -20.30
N LEU A 11 0.18 -9.91 -20.95
CA LEU A 11 0.44 -9.89 -22.39
C LEU A 11 1.92 -9.71 -22.70
N ASN A 12 2.58 -8.73 -22.08
CA ASN A 12 4.00 -8.41 -22.26
C ASN A 12 4.45 -7.39 -21.19
N GLY A 13 5.76 -7.25 -20.97
CA GLY A 13 6.37 -6.24 -20.09
C GLY A 13 6.59 -6.75 -18.67
N SER A 14 6.13 -5.98 -17.68
CA SER A 14 6.16 -6.36 -16.27
C SER A 14 4.75 -6.67 -15.77
N GLU A 15 4.60 -7.70 -14.95
CA GLU A 15 3.32 -8.06 -14.32
C GLU A 15 2.90 -7.08 -13.21
N SER A 16 3.82 -6.24 -12.75
CA SER A 16 3.59 -5.20 -11.75
C SER A 16 4.33 -3.91 -12.12
N LEU A 17 3.80 -2.78 -11.64
CA LEU A 17 4.51 -1.51 -11.67
C LEU A 17 5.26 -1.31 -10.36
N ASP A 18 6.54 -1.01 -10.44
CA ASP A 18 7.32 -0.58 -9.28
C ASP A 18 7.03 0.90 -9.00
N GLU A 19 6.72 1.23 -7.75
CA GLU A 19 6.57 2.61 -7.27
C GLU A 19 7.38 2.80 -5.98
N THR A 20 7.79 4.04 -5.70
CA THR A 20 8.48 4.42 -4.47
C THR A 20 7.66 5.43 -3.67
N VAL A 21 7.42 5.14 -2.40
CA VAL A 21 6.78 6.07 -1.45
C VAL A 21 7.72 6.27 -0.28
N GLY A 22 8.37 7.44 -0.23
CA GLY A 22 9.43 7.68 0.74
C GLY A 22 10.62 6.75 0.49
N ASP A 23 10.92 5.89 1.47
CA ASP A 23 11.96 4.87 1.43
C ASP A 23 11.43 3.46 1.10
N LEU A 24 10.12 3.29 0.94
CA LEU A 24 9.52 2.01 0.58
C LEU A 24 9.40 1.86 -0.93
N LYS A 25 9.88 0.72 -1.44
CA LYS A 25 9.60 0.26 -2.80
C LYS A 25 8.44 -0.73 -2.77
N ILE A 26 7.42 -0.49 -3.59
CA ILE A 26 6.19 -1.29 -3.64
C ILE A 26 5.91 -1.78 -5.07
N GLN A 27 5.26 -2.93 -5.17
CA GLN A 27 4.83 -3.51 -6.44
C GLN A 27 3.31 -3.41 -6.59
N LEU A 28 2.87 -2.77 -7.66
CA LEU A 28 1.47 -2.55 -8.00
C LEU A 28 1.08 -3.51 -9.13
N ALA A 29 0.58 -4.68 -8.75
CA ALA A 29 -0.06 -5.60 -9.68
C ALA A 29 -1.43 -5.07 -10.15
N PRO A 30 -1.96 -5.55 -11.29
CA PRO A 30 -3.32 -5.22 -11.71
C PRO A 30 -4.36 -5.50 -10.62
N LYS A 31 -5.35 -4.60 -10.48
CA LYS A 31 -6.42 -4.64 -9.46
C LYS A 31 -5.94 -4.37 -8.02
N THR A 32 -4.66 -4.05 -7.82
CA THR A 32 -4.18 -3.52 -6.56
C THR A 32 -4.77 -2.12 -6.32
N ASN A 33 -5.41 -1.93 -5.17
CA ASN A 33 -5.84 -0.60 -4.74
C ASN A 33 -4.62 0.17 -4.21
N PHE A 34 -4.38 1.35 -4.76
CA PHE A 34 -3.28 2.20 -4.37
C PHE A 34 -3.68 3.67 -4.47
N TRP A 35 -3.17 4.49 -3.55
CA TRP A 35 -3.44 5.93 -3.56
C TRP A 35 -2.71 6.59 -4.72
N SER A 36 -3.46 7.24 -5.60
CA SER A 36 -2.92 7.85 -6.83
C SER A 36 -1.97 9.04 -6.58
N ASN A 37 -1.86 9.53 -5.33
CA ASN A 37 -0.94 10.59 -4.93
C ASN A 37 0.06 10.05 -3.89
N THR A 38 1.25 9.67 -4.35
CA THR A 38 2.32 9.10 -3.51
C THR A 38 2.89 10.10 -2.50
N ILE A 39 3.00 11.38 -2.88
CA ILE A 39 3.45 12.45 -1.98
C ILE A 39 2.42 12.65 -0.86
N GLY A 40 1.14 12.65 -1.21
CA GLY A 40 0.04 12.71 -0.25
C GLY A 40 0.01 11.51 0.69
N ALA A 41 0.23 10.30 0.16
CA ALA A 41 0.34 9.07 0.95
C ALA A 41 1.48 9.15 1.97
N LEU A 42 2.66 9.62 1.55
CA LEU A 42 3.80 9.83 2.44
C LEU A 42 3.50 10.85 3.53
N GLN A 43 2.87 11.98 3.18
CA GLN A 43 2.54 13.00 4.17
C GLN A 43 1.49 12.49 5.18
N LEU A 44 0.50 11.75 4.71
CA LEU A 44 -0.48 11.10 5.58
C LEU A 44 0.20 10.13 6.54
N ALA A 45 1.16 9.33 6.07
CA ALA A 45 1.90 8.40 6.92
C ALA A 45 2.65 9.10 8.05
N LYS A 46 3.33 10.21 7.76
CA LYS A 46 3.99 11.03 8.78
C LYS A 46 2.99 11.57 9.80
N THR A 47 1.85 12.08 9.33
CA THR A 47 0.81 12.57 10.24
C THR A 47 0.23 11.43 11.09
N VAL A 48 0.01 10.24 10.55
CA VAL A 48 -0.44 9.09 11.34
C VAL A 48 0.61 8.69 12.38
N GLU A 49 1.90 8.67 12.01
CA GLU A 49 3.01 8.39 12.92
C GLU A 49 3.04 9.38 14.09
N GLU A 50 2.90 10.68 13.81
CA GLU A 50 2.84 11.74 14.82
C GLU A 50 1.63 11.58 15.77
N PHE A 51 0.49 11.07 15.29
CA PHE A 51 -0.71 10.89 16.12
C PHE A 51 -0.68 9.59 16.93
N VAL A 52 -0.13 8.52 16.36
CA VAL A 52 -0.05 7.20 17.00
C VAL A 52 1.10 7.16 18.01
N GLU A 53 2.16 7.93 17.78
CA GLU A 53 3.41 7.95 18.56
C GLU A 53 3.90 6.52 18.88
N PRO A 54 4.17 5.71 17.84
CA PRO A 54 4.48 4.30 18.04
C PRO A 54 5.75 4.11 18.88
N ILE A 55 5.68 3.20 19.85
CA ILE A 55 6.81 2.78 20.67
C ILE A 55 7.11 1.29 20.43
N SER A 56 8.33 0.85 20.73
CA SER A 56 8.81 -0.51 20.45
C SER A 56 7.99 -1.66 21.06
N LYS A 57 7.13 -1.40 22.05
CA LYS A 57 6.25 -2.38 22.69
C LYS A 57 4.80 -2.31 22.23
N MET A 58 4.46 -1.34 21.38
CA MET A 58 3.11 -1.15 20.86
C MET A 58 2.85 -2.13 19.71
N VAL A 59 1.68 -2.75 19.71
CA VAL A 59 1.20 -3.56 18.58
C VAL A 59 0.16 -2.74 17.83
N ILE A 60 0.38 -2.55 16.52
CA ILE A 60 -0.51 -1.78 15.65
C ILE A 60 -1.34 -2.75 14.80
N LEU A 61 -2.66 -2.50 14.74
CA LEU A 61 -3.59 -3.19 13.85
C LEU A 61 -4.14 -2.19 12.82
N GLU A 62 -3.79 -2.37 11.56
CA GLU A 62 -4.37 -1.61 10.45
C GLU A 62 -5.54 -2.38 9.83
N VAL A 63 -6.75 -1.86 10.00
CA VAL A 63 -7.96 -2.43 9.38
C VAL A 63 -8.14 -1.83 7.99
N GLY A 64 -8.30 -2.69 6.98
CA GLY A 64 -8.45 -2.24 5.59
C GLY A 64 -7.12 -1.83 4.93
N CYS A 65 -6.02 -2.48 5.31
CA CYS A 65 -4.65 -2.08 4.97
C CYS A 65 -4.29 -2.15 3.47
N GLY A 66 -5.10 -2.80 2.63
CA GLY A 66 -4.80 -2.97 1.21
C GLY A 66 -3.44 -3.65 1.00
N VAL A 67 -2.49 -2.94 0.39
CA VAL A 67 -1.10 -3.41 0.22
C VAL A 67 -0.23 -3.29 1.47
N GLY A 68 -0.77 -2.77 2.57
CA GLY A 68 -0.07 -2.59 3.84
C GLY A 68 0.83 -1.35 3.88
N LEU A 69 0.63 -0.38 2.98
CA LEU A 69 1.53 0.78 2.86
C LEU A 69 1.70 1.52 4.20
N MET A 70 0.62 1.80 4.92
CA MET A 70 0.68 2.55 6.17
C MET A 70 1.41 1.76 7.26
N SER A 71 1.03 0.50 7.48
CA SER A 71 1.72 -0.38 8.44
C SER A 71 3.21 -0.51 8.13
N LEU A 72 3.60 -0.66 6.87
CA LEU A 72 5.01 -0.74 6.46
C LEU A 72 5.77 0.57 6.71
N MET A 73 5.10 1.71 6.55
CA MET A 73 5.70 3.02 6.84
C MET A 73 5.92 3.23 8.34
N LEU A 74 5.04 2.68 9.19
CA LEU A 74 5.11 2.78 10.64
C LEU A 74 6.02 1.72 11.29
N SER A 75 6.37 0.65 10.58
CA SER A 75 7.13 -0.47 11.14
C SER A 75 8.64 -0.24 11.20
N LYS A 76 9.08 1.02 11.27
CA LYS A 76 10.50 1.39 11.28
C LYS A 76 11.19 1.07 12.61
#